data_AF-A0A945GM24-F1
#
_entry.id   AF-A0A945GM24-F1
#
_cell.length_a   1.000
_cell.length_b   1.000
_cell.length_c   1.000
_cell.angle_alpha   90.00
_cell.angle_beta   90.00
_cell.angle_gamma   90.00
#
_symmetry.space_group_name_H-M   'P 1'
#
loop_
_entity.id
_entity.type
_entity.pdbx_description
1 polymer ?
#
loop_
_entity_poly.entity_id
_entity_poly.type
_entity_poly.pdbx_seq_one_letter_code
_entity_poly.pdbx_strand_id
1 'polypeptide(L)'
;MKVAAITGPRQCELVEQPDPQIAEDFALVKIHVAPMCTEYHAYENGGQSACLGHEAAGEVVAVAQPGKVAVGDRVVVMPQYPCGKCALCLDGDYIHCEDTVDPLA
;
A
#
# COMPACT_ATOMS: atom_id res chain seq x y z
N MET A 1 -1.75 8.97 11.87
CA MET A 1 -2.87 8.83 10.92
C MET A 1 -3.96 7.92 11.46
N LYS A 2 -5.20 8.08 10.98
CA LYS A 2 -6.30 7.13 11.22
C LYS A 2 -6.31 6.06 10.14
N VAL A 3 -6.54 4.81 10.53
CA VAL A 3 -6.72 3.68 9.62
C VAL A 3 -8.00 2.92 9.97
N ALA A 4 -8.64 2.32 8.96
CA ALA A 4 -9.72 1.36 9.21
C ALA A 4 -9.11 0.02 9.63
N ALA A 5 -9.61 -0.56 10.72
CA ALA A 5 -9.19 -1.87 11.21
C ALA A 5 -10.40 -2.78 11.38
N ILE A 6 -10.23 -4.06 11.07
CA ILE A 6 -11.17 -5.12 11.43
C ILE A 6 -10.79 -5.59 12.83
N THR A 7 -11.69 -5.43 13.79
CA THR A 7 -11.47 -5.73 15.22
C THR A 7 -12.16 -7.03 15.68
N GLY A 8 -13.03 -7.59 14.84
CA GLY A 8 -13.68 -8.88 15.07
C GLY A 8 -14.68 -9.24 13.98
N PRO A 9 -15.42 -10.36 14.15
CA PRO A 9 -16.43 -10.78 13.17
C PRO A 9 -17.50 -9.71 13.02
N ARG A 10 -17.60 -9.16 11.80
CA ARG A 10 -18.46 -8.05 11.42
C ARG A 10 -18.27 -6.79 12.27
N GLN A 11 -17.04 -6.53 12.70
CA GLN A 11 -16.68 -5.37 13.50
C GLN A 11 -15.50 -4.64 12.86
N CYS A 12 -15.63 -3.32 12.73
CA CYS A 12 -14.56 -2.45 12.26
C CYS A 12 -14.56 -1.12 13.00
N GLU A 13 -13.37 -0.54 13.14
CA GLU A 13 -13.14 0.70 13.87
C GLU A 13 -12.11 1.56 13.14
N LEU A 14 -12.13 2.86 13.42
CA LEU A 14 -11.02 3.74 13.09
C LEU A 14 -10.04 3.73 14.26
N VAL A 15 -8.80 3.30 14.00
CA VAL A 15 -7.73 3.29 15.00
C VAL A 15 -6.64 4.30 14.61
N GLU A 16 -5.96 4.86 15.61
CA GLU A 16 -4.83 5.75 15.40
C GLU A 16 -3.54 4.92 15.23
N GLN A 17 -2.71 5.32 14.28
CA GLN A 17 -1.36 4.78 14.06
C GLN A 17 -0.38 5.94 13.81
N PRO A 18 0.94 5.76 14.05
CA PRO A 18 1.93 6.70 13.58
C PRO A 18 1.85 6.90 12.07
N ASP A 19 2.22 8.09 11.59
CA ASP A 19 2.39 8.29 10.14
C ASP A 19 3.60 7.46 9.66
N PRO A 20 3.48 6.74 8.54
CA PRO A 20 4.59 5.96 8.00
C PRO A 20 5.76 6.87 7.66
N GLN A 21 6.97 6.39 7.96
CA GLN A 21 8.19 7.08 7.59
C GLN A 21 8.67 6.54 6.25
N ILE A 22 9.17 7.44 5.40
CA ILE A 22 9.72 7.07 4.11
C ILE A 22 11.05 6.32 4.31
N ALA A 23 11.24 5.22 3.59
CA ALA A 23 12.44 4.39 3.63
C ALA A 23 13.05 4.23 2.23
N GLU A 24 14.36 4.06 2.19
CA GLU A 24 15.13 3.65 1.00
C GLU A 24 14.78 4.39 -0.29
N ASP A 25 14.30 3.67 -1.31
CA ASP A 25 14.00 4.19 -2.65
C ASP A 25 12.49 4.39 -2.86
N PHE A 26 11.71 4.50 -1.77
CA PHE A 26 10.25 4.62 -1.83
C PHE A 26 9.76 6.08 -1.87
N ALA A 27 8.49 6.23 -2.23
CA ALA A 27 7.73 7.47 -2.13
C ALA A 27 6.63 7.31 -1.07
N LEU A 28 6.40 8.36 -0.28
CA LEU A 28 5.29 8.43 0.65
C LEU A 28 4.08 9.03 -0.07
N VAL A 29 2.96 8.31 -0.06
CA VAL A 29 1.73 8.72 -0.75
C VAL A 29 0.64 9.01 0.27
N LYS A 30 0.08 10.22 0.23
CA LYS A 30 -1.16 10.54 0.93
C LYS A 30 -2.34 9.96 0.17
N ILE A 31 -3.00 8.99 0.78
CA ILE A 31 -4.14 8.30 0.18
C ILE A 31 -5.37 9.21 0.21
N HIS A 32 -6.03 9.37 -0.94
CA HIS A 32 -7.31 10.06 -1.06
C HIS A 32 -8.50 9.10 -1.11
N VAL A 33 -8.31 7.97 -1.79
CA VAL A 33 -9.32 6.93 -1.95
C VAL A 33 -8.64 5.57 -2.02
N ALA A 34 -9.21 4.61 -1.32
CA ALA A 34 -8.87 3.20 -1.43
C ALA A 34 -10.19 2.41 -1.52
N PRO A 35 -10.43 1.64 -2.59
CA PRO A 35 -11.58 0.75 -2.66
C PRO A 35 -11.43 -0.41 -1.66
N MET A 36 -12.55 -1.06 -1.36
CA MET A 36 -12.57 -2.34 -0.64
C MET A 36 -12.57 -3.47 -1.65
N CYS A 37 -11.71 -4.47 -1.43
CA CYS A 37 -11.55 -5.63 -2.27
C CYS A 37 -12.01 -6.86 -1.46
N THR A 38 -11.10 -7.81 -1.21
CA THR A 38 -11.38 -9.09 -0.55
C THR A 38 -11.33 -9.02 0.98
N GLU A 39 -11.13 -7.84 1.58
CA GLU A 39 -11.11 -7.64 3.04
C GLU A 39 -12.42 -8.09 3.71
N TYR A 40 -13.54 -8.12 2.96
CA TYR A 40 -14.82 -8.61 3.47
C TYR A 40 -14.74 -10.06 3.97
N HIS A 41 -13.86 -10.90 3.41
CA HIS A 41 -13.67 -12.26 3.90
C HIS A 41 -13.14 -12.28 5.34
N ALA A 42 -12.19 -11.40 5.66
CA ALA A 42 -11.69 -11.25 7.02
C ALA A 42 -12.77 -10.64 7.93
N TYR A 43 -13.50 -9.65 7.43
CA TYR A 43 -14.60 -9.00 8.14
C TYR A 43 -15.68 -10.00 8.53
N GLU A 44 -16.10 -10.89 7.62
CA GLU A 44 -17.15 -11.87 7.91
C GLU A 44 -16.69 -13.03 8.80
N ASN A 45 -15.45 -13.51 8.60
CA ASN A 45 -14.96 -14.73 9.24
C ASN A 45 -14.20 -14.50 10.56
N GLY A 46 -14.13 -13.25 11.05
CA GLY A 46 -13.51 -12.93 12.33
C GLY A 46 -12.00 -12.76 12.31
N GLY A 47 -11.42 -12.44 11.15
CA GLY A 47 -10.04 -11.99 11.06
C GLY A 47 -9.85 -10.66 11.80
N GLN A 48 -8.63 -10.39 12.26
CA GLN A 48 -8.25 -9.09 12.80
C GLN A 48 -7.09 -8.54 11.99
N SER A 49 -7.22 -7.30 11.50
CA SER A 49 -6.16 -6.63 10.76
C SER A 49 -6.36 -5.12 10.82
N ALA A 50 -5.24 -4.39 10.95
CA ALA A 50 -5.18 -2.94 10.76
C ALA A 50 -4.34 -2.56 9.52
N CYS A 51 -4.00 -3.54 8.68
CA CYS A 51 -3.36 -3.37 7.38
C CYS A 51 -4.36 -3.84 6.32
N LEU A 52 -5.24 -2.94 5.90
CA LEU A 52 -6.31 -3.18 4.93
C LEU A 52 -6.03 -2.40 3.65
N GLY A 53 -6.54 -2.90 2.52
CA GLY A 53 -6.43 -2.24 1.23
C GLY A 53 -5.07 -2.45 0.56
N HIS A 54 -5.12 -2.66 -0.75
CA HIS A 54 -3.95 -2.90 -1.59
C HIS A 54 -4.05 -2.18 -2.94
N GLU A 55 -5.00 -1.25 -3.04
CA GLU A 55 -5.29 -0.45 -4.23
C GLU A 55 -5.63 0.95 -3.74
N ALA A 56 -5.08 1.99 -4.37
CA ALA A 56 -5.40 3.36 -3.98
C ALA A 56 -5.11 4.39 -5.06
N ALA A 57 -5.70 5.57 -4.92
CA ALA A 57 -5.25 6.78 -5.61
C ALA A 57 -4.94 7.87 -4.58
N GLY A 58 -3.87 8.61 -4.83
CA GLY A 58 -3.33 9.57 -3.88
C GLY A 58 -2.41 10.61 -4.50
N GLU A 59 -1.70 11.30 -3.62
CA GLU A 59 -0.72 12.33 -3.96
C GLU A 59 0.61 12.00 -3.28
N VAL A 60 1.72 12.13 -4.01
CA VAL A 60 3.06 11.98 -3.46
C VAL A 60 3.36 13.15 -2.53
N VAL A 61 3.64 12.87 -1.26
CA VAL A 61 3.94 13.87 -0.23
C VAL A 61 5.42 13.89 0.18
N ALA A 62 6.16 12.82 -0.09
CA ALA A 62 7.61 12.78 0.06
C ALA A 62 8.22 11.76 -0.91
N VAL A 63 9.46 12.00 -1.33
CA VAL A 63 10.30 11.05 -2.07
C VAL A 63 11.64 10.96 -1.36
N ALA A 64 12.18 9.76 -1.20
CA ALA A 64 13.46 9.58 -0.53
C ALA A 64 14.63 10.09 -1.40
N GLN A 65 14.50 9.93 -2.71
CA GLN A 65 15.44 10.43 -3.71
C GLN A 65 14.72 10.76 -5.03
N PRO A 66 15.32 11.58 -5.91
CA PRO A 66 14.74 11.88 -7.23
C PRO A 66 14.50 10.61 -8.04
N GLY A 67 13.33 10.52 -8.69
CA GLY A 67 12.93 9.33 -9.44
C GLY A 67 11.87 9.64 -10.49
N LYS A 68 11.02 8.65 -10.78
CA LYS A 68 9.93 8.77 -11.78
C LYS A 68 8.75 9.63 -11.32
N VAL A 69 8.65 9.87 -10.02
CA VAL A 69 7.60 10.68 -9.39
C VAL A 69 8.22 11.76 -8.52
N ALA A 70 7.50 12.85 -8.33
CA ALA A 70 7.88 13.98 -7.49
C ALA A 70 6.74 14.37 -6.54
N VAL A 71 7.09 15.12 -5.49
CA VAL A 71 6.09 15.67 -4.55
C VAL A 71 5.06 16.51 -5.30
N GLY A 72 3.77 16.25 -5.03
CA GLY A 72 2.63 16.86 -5.71
C GLY A 72 2.06 16.04 -6.86
N ASP A 73 2.75 14.99 -7.33
CA ASP A 73 2.23 14.12 -8.37
C ASP A 73 1.02 13.32 -7.87
N ARG A 74 -0.02 13.22 -8.70
CA ARG A 74 -1.16 12.33 -8.48
C ARG A 74 -0.82 10.95 -9.04
N VAL A 75 -0.96 9.93 -8.20
CA VAL A 75 -0.55 8.55 -8.52
C VAL A 75 -1.66 7.56 -8.22
N VAL A 76 -1.64 6.44 -8.97
CA VAL A 76 -2.38 5.22 -8.65
C VAL A 76 -1.37 4.24 -8.03
N VAL A 77 -1.72 3.68 -6.89
CA VAL A 77 -0.94 2.68 -6.16
C VAL A 77 -1.47 1.31 -6.52
N MET A 78 -0.59 0.49 -7.09
CA MET A 78 -0.86 -0.91 -7.44
C MET A 78 -0.58 -1.82 -6.24
N PRO A 79 -1.23 -3.00 -6.17
CA PRO A 79 -0.88 -4.01 -5.18
C PRO A 79 0.55 -4.52 -5.40
N GLN A 80 1.19 -4.91 -4.30
CA GLN A 80 2.55 -5.45 -4.26
C GLN A 80 3.66 -4.43 -4.55
N TYR A 81 4.89 -4.84 -4.26
CA TYR A 81 6.10 -4.03 -4.43
C TYR A 81 7.14 -4.83 -5.24
N PRO A 82 6.95 -4.94 -6.57
CA PRO A 82 7.86 -5.69 -7.42
C PRO A 82 9.23 -5.01 -7.50
N CYS A 83 10.30 -5.79 -7.68
CA CYS A 83 11.68 -5.26 -7.66
C CYS A 83 12.02 -4.31 -8.82
N GLY A 84 11.21 -4.31 -9.89
CA GLY A 84 11.39 -3.44 -11.06
C GLY A 84 12.60 -3.75 -11.94
N LYS A 85 13.40 -4.78 -11.61
CA LYS A 85 14.69 -5.09 -12.24
C LYS A 85 14.88 -6.53 -12.73
N CYS A 86 14.04 -7.48 -12.31
CA CYS A 86 14.10 -8.86 -12.80
C CYS A 86 13.44 -8.99 -14.18
N ALA A 87 13.67 -10.12 -14.88
CA ALA A 87 13.14 -10.35 -16.23
C ALA A 87 11.61 -10.18 -16.29
N LEU A 88 10.87 -10.77 -15.34
CA LEU A 88 9.41 -10.65 -15.24
C LEU A 88 8.96 -9.20 -15.08
N CYS A 89 9.67 -8.40 -14.26
CA CYS A 89 9.33 -6.98 -14.10
C CYS A 89 9.58 -6.18 -15.38
N LEU A 90 10.69 -6.46 -16.08
CA LEU A 90 11.07 -5.76 -17.31
C LEU A 90 10.16 -6.13 -18.50
N ASP A 91 9.62 -7.34 -18.50
CA ASP A 91 8.66 -7.82 -19.51
C ASP A 91 7.21 -7.38 -19.22
N GLY A 92 6.95 -6.74 -18.07
CA GLY A 92 5.63 -6.25 -17.66
C GLY A 92 4.81 -7.23 -16.83
N ASP A 93 5.33 -8.44 -16.58
CA ASP A 93 4.73 -9.48 -15.73
C ASP A 93 5.12 -9.31 -14.25
N TYR A 94 5.18 -8.07 -13.76
CA TYR A 94 5.65 -7.73 -12.42
C TYR A 94 4.84 -8.35 -11.28
N ILE A 95 3.59 -8.77 -11.52
CA ILE A 95 2.75 -9.49 -10.54
C ILE A 95 3.32 -10.86 -10.16
N HIS A 96 4.25 -11.40 -10.96
CA HIS A 96 4.93 -12.67 -10.73
C HIS A 96 6.36 -12.46 -10.21
N CYS A 97 6.73 -11.25 -9.78
CA CYS A 97 8.05 -10.97 -9.24
C CYS A 97 8.33 -11.87 -8.02
N GLU A 98 9.44 -12.60 -8.04
CA GLU A 98 9.88 -13.45 -6.93
C GLU A 98 10.76 -12.69 -5.91
N ASP A 99 11.25 -11.51 -6.28
CA ASP A 99 12.18 -10.68 -5.50
C ASP A 99 11.47 -9.42 -4.93
N THR A 100 10.23 -9.53 -4.47
CA THR A 100 9.46 -8.36 -3.97
C THR A 100 10.16 -7.67 -2.80
N VAL A 101 10.05 -6.34 -2.72
CA VAL A 101 10.70 -5.51 -1.68
C VAL A 101 9.63 -4.92 -0.76
N ASP A 102 9.64 -5.26 0.53
CA ASP A 102 8.71 -4.65 1.49
C ASP A 102 9.30 -3.37 2.09
N PRO A 103 8.72 -2.18 1.86
CA PRO A 103 9.20 -0.92 2.43
C PRO A 103 9.08 -0.82 3.95
N LEU A 104 8.32 -1.71 4.58
CA LEU A 104 8.00 -1.67 6.02
C LEU A 104 8.63 -2.84 6.80
N ALA A 105 9.38 -3.72 6.13
CA ALA A 105 10.05 -4.87 6.75
C ALA A 105 11.35 -4.50 7.50
#